data_AF-A0AAF0D1Z1-F1
#
_entry.id   AF-A0AAF0D1Z1-F1
#
_cell.length_a   1.000
_cell.length_b   1.000
_cell.length_c   1.000
_cell.angle_alpha   90.00
_cell.angle_beta   90.00
_cell.angle_gamma   90.00
#
_symmetry.space_group_name_H-M   'P 1'
#
loop_
_entity.id
_entity.type
_entity.pdbx_description
1 polymer ?
#
loop_
_entity_poly.entity_id
_entity_poly.type
_entity_poly.pdbx_seq_one_letter_code
_entity_poly.pdbx_strand_id
1 'polypeptide(L)'
;MLLLKNIVDSYMRKVEGLKEYCERCLRTERWGGSVVLMVVDAAFTSIGLNYFTAVVPKVELFSKRFVEPGLINCLNNLAEADIEILRSVWRNNRSWSIAKNIAAYLSSLGYSDREALRIWASNSTLEEWRGDPIGGIKGVGLVTYQYLRMMGGVDTVMPDKIVKRVINKIRLEAGLNPVTDDLEFIKETEKIAYQTNYRPIELCWMTWLIQSEGETIRMSKYAKLLPKI
;
A
#
# COMPACT_ATOMS: atom_id res chain seq x y z
N MET A 1 28.40 -4.40 6.90
CA MET A 1 27.18 -4.95 7.52
C MET A 1 26.79 -4.24 8.80
N LEU A 2 27.65 -4.14 9.83
CA LEU A 2 27.30 -3.51 11.12
C LEU A 2 26.85 -2.03 10.97
N LEU A 3 27.50 -1.26 10.09
CA LEU A 3 27.15 0.14 9.82
C LEU A 3 25.73 0.28 9.27
N LEU A 4 25.38 -0.45 8.20
CA LEU A 4 24.05 -0.40 7.59
C LEU A 4 22.96 -0.78 8.60
N LYS A 5 23.19 -1.85 9.38
CA LYS A 5 22.25 -2.26 10.42
C LYS A 5 22.05 -1.17 11.48
N ASN A 6 23.13 -0.60 12.01
CA ASN A 6 23.04 0.46 13.01
C ASN A 6 22.28 1.70 12.50
N ILE A 7 22.46 2.04 11.22
CA ILE A 7 21.72 3.12 10.56
C ILE A 7 20.24 2.76 10.52
N VAL A 8 19.85 1.60 9.95
CA VAL A 8 18.45 1.17 9.87
C VAL A 8 17.80 1.07 11.25
N ASP A 9 18.48 0.50 12.24
CA ASP A 9 18.03 0.39 13.63
C ASP A 9 17.75 1.79 14.23
N SER A 10 18.49 2.83 13.84
CA SER A 10 18.25 4.21 14.28
C SER A 10 16.96 4.82 13.72
N TYR A 11 16.54 4.42 12.51
CA TYR A 11 15.27 4.81 11.93
C TYR A 11 14.12 4.00 12.53
N MET A 12 14.30 2.69 12.68
CA MET A 12 13.29 1.79 13.23
C MET A 12 12.92 2.11 14.68
N ARG A 13 13.88 2.55 15.51
CA ARG A 13 13.61 3.04 16.89
C ARG A 13 12.65 4.23 16.96
N LYS A 14 12.44 4.97 15.87
CA LYS A 14 11.48 6.09 15.84
C LYS A 14 10.04 5.62 15.63
N VAL A 15 9.84 4.35 15.28
CA VAL A 15 8.55 3.78 14.90
C VAL A 15 8.24 2.50 15.67
N GLU A 16 8.41 2.54 17.00
CA GLU A 16 8.16 1.41 17.90
C GLU A 16 6.71 0.91 17.80
N GLY A 17 6.52 -0.41 17.64
CA GLY A 17 5.21 -1.02 17.43
C GLY A 17 4.78 -1.13 15.95
N LEU A 18 5.58 -0.63 15.01
CA LEU A 18 5.30 -0.73 13.56
C LEU A 18 5.01 -2.17 13.09
N LYS A 19 5.70 -3.15 13.68
CA LYS A 19 5.59 -4.57 13.34
C LYS A 19 4.14 -5.05 13.39
N GLU A 20 3.36 -4.66 14.39
CA GLU A 20 1.97 -5.10 14.53
C GLU A 20 1.11 -4.65 13.34
N TYR A 21 1.27 -3.41 12.89
CA TYR A 21 0.54 -2.88 11.73
C TYR A 21 0.97 -3.57 10.43
N CYS A 22 2.27 -3.86 10.28
CA CYS A 22 2.78 -4.61 9.12
C CYS A 22 2.22 -6.03 9.08
N GLU A 23 2.22 -6.74 10.20
CA GLU A 23 1.68 -8.11 10.27
C GLU A 23 0.19 -8.15 9.94
N ARG A 24 -0.58 -7.18 10.42
CA ARG A 24 -2.00 -7.05 10.06
C ARG A 24 -2.20 -6.78 8.58
N CYS A 25 -1.39 -5.91 7.99
CA CYS A 25 -1.42 -5.67 6.55
C CYS A 25 -1.20 -6.96 5.76
N LEU A 26 -0.19 -7.74 6.14
CA LEU A 26 0.15 -9.00 5.45
C LEU A 26 -0.87 -10.13 5.67
N ARG A 27 -1.64 -10.07 6.77
CA ARG A 27 -2.79 -10.94 6.97
C ARG A 27 -4.04 -10.47 6.21
N THR A 28 -3.96 -9.40 5.42
CA THR A 28 -5.12 -8.83 4.72
C THR A 28 -6.17 -8.34 5.71
N GLU A 29 -5.72 -7.64 6.77
CA GLU A 29 -6.58 -7.10 7.85
C GLU A 29 -6.62 -5.56 7.89
N ARG A 30 -6.02 -4.88 6.89
CA ARG A 30 -6.25 -3.44 6.68
C ARG A 30 -7.74 -3.15 6.53
N TRP A 31 -8.19 -1.99 6.98
CA TRP A 31 -9.60 -1.60 6.88
C TRP A 31 -10.58 -2.65 7.46
N GLY A 32 -10.20 -3.27 8.57
CA GLY A 32 -10.98 -4.34 9.21
C GLY A 32 -11.12 -5.61 8.36
N GLY A 33 -10.24 -5.82 7.37
CA GLY A 33 -10.29 -6.93 6.42
C GLY A 33 -11.19 -6.69 5.21
N SER A 34 -11.73 -5.48 5.03
CA SER A 34 -12.52 -5.14 3.84
C SER A 34 -11.63 -4.98 2.61
N VAL A 35 -11.66 -5.96 1.72
CA VAL A 35 -10.91 -5.91 0.45
C VAL A 35 -11.46 -4.82 -0.48
N VAL A 36 -12.77 -4.55 -0.44
CA VAL A 36 -13.37 -3.40 -1.12
C VAL A 36 -12.66 -2.11 -0.72
N LEU A 37 -12.47 -1.87 0.59
CA LEU A 37 -11.78 -0.67 1.06
C LEU A 37 -10.30 -0.67 0.70
N MET A 38 -9.60 -1.82 0.71
CA MET A 38 -8.22 -1.91 0.24
C MET A 38 -8.07 -1.56 -1.25
N VAL A 39 -8.99 -2.01 -2.11
CA VAL A 39 -8.99 -1.68 -3.55
C VAL A 39 -9.24 -0.18 -3.76
N VAL A 40 -10.19 0.41 -3.04
CA VAL A 40 -10.47 1.85 -3.09
C VAL A 40 -9.26 2.66 -2.58
N ASP A 41 -8.63 2.23 -1.48
CA ASP A 41 -7.45 2.85 -0.89
C ASP A 41 -6.24 2.85 -1.86
N ALA A 42 -5.97 1.71 -2.51
CA ALA A 42 -4.93 1.59 -3.52
C ALA A 42 -5.21 2.48 -4.74
N ALA A 43 -6.46 2.52 -5.19
CA ALA A 43 -6.86 3.32 -6.33
C ALA A 43 -6.78 4.83 -6.05
N PHE A 44 -7.11 5.29 -4.85
CA PHE A 44 -6.99 6.71 -4.47
C PHE A 44 -5.54 7.14 -4.29
N THR A 45 -4.70 6.25 -3.75
CA THR A 45 -3.25 6.48 -3.65
C THR A 45 -2.57 6.62 -5.02
N SER A 46 -3.15 6.07 -6.09
CA SER A 46 -2.56 6.08 -7.45
C SER A 46 -2.27 7.47 -8.04
N ILE A 47 -2.89 8.53 -7.51
CA ILE A 47 -2.69 9.90 -8.00
C ILE A 47 -1.64 10.71 -7.19
N GLY A 48 -1.04 10.12 -6.16
CA GLY A 48 0.07 10.74 -5.42
C GLY A 48 -0.33 11.88 -4.46
N LEU A 49 -1.58 11.90 -3.99
CA LEU A 49 -2.01 12.82 -2.93
C LEU A 49 -1.50 12.38 -1.56
N ASN A 50 -1.57 13.28 -0.56
CA ASN A 50 -1.21 12.94 0.81
C ASN A 50 -2.13 11.83 1.35
N TYR A 51 -1.51 10.73 1.76
CA TYR A 51 -2.23 9.56 2.24
C TYR A 51 -3.15 9.85 3.43
N PHE A 52 -2.62 10.43 4.50
CA PHE A 52 -3.35 10.62 5.75
C PHE A 52 -4.37 11.76 5.71
N THR A 53 -4.10 12.82 4.93
CA THR A 53 -4.99 14.00 4.90
C THR A 53 -5.94 14.04 3.72
N ALA A 54 -5.68 13.28 2.65
CA ALA A 54 -6.55 13.25 1.47
C ALA A 54 -7.14 11.85 1.20
N VAL A 55 -6.33 10.80 1.21
CA VAL A 55 -6.80 9.43 0.85
C VAL A 55 -7.65 8.84 1.97
N VAL A 56 -7.09 8.68 3.17
CA VAL A 56 -7.78 8.02 4.29
C VAL A 56 -9.16 8.64 4.59
N PRO A 57 -9.33 9.96 4.71
CA PRO A 57 -10.64 10.55 4.96
C PRO A 57 -11.68 10.23 3.87
N LYS A 58 -11.22 10.00 2.63
CA LYS A 58 -12.07 9.69 1.49
C LYS A 58 -12.42 8.21 1.41
N VAL A 59 -11.52 7.33 1.83
CA VAL A 59 -11.84 5.91 2.04
C VAL A 59 -12.83 5.74 3.19
N GLU A 60 -12.66 6.46 4.31
CA GLU A 60 -13.64 6.47 5.40
C GLU A 60 -15.01 7.04 4.95
N LEU A 61 -15.02 8.11 4.15
CA LEU A 61 -16.26 8.65 3.59
C LEU A 61 -16.95 7.62 2.67
N PHE A 62 -16.18 6.88 1.87
CA PHE A 62 -16.71 5.78 1.06
C PHE A 62 -17.29 4.67 1.94
N SER A 63 -16.58 4.25 2.99
CA SER A 63 -17.05 3.24 3.95
C SER A 63 -18.41 3.61 4.54
N LYS A 64 -18.52 4.82 5.11
CA LYS A 64 -19.75 5.32 5.73
C LYS A 64 -20.93 5.41 4.77
N ARG A 65 -20.67 5.76 3.51
CA ARG A 65 -21.74 5.93 2.50
C ARG A 65 -22.19 4.62 1.88
N PHE A 66 -21.29 3.66 1.70
CA PHE A 66 -21.57 2.49 0.86
C PHE A 66 -21.29 1.15 1.52
N VAL A 67 -20.24 1.01 2.32
CA VAL A 67 -19.85 -0.28 2.92
C VAL A 67 -20.63 -0.54 4.21
N GLU A 68 -20.64 0.42 5.14
CA GLU A 68 -21.34 0.30 6.43
C GLU A 68 -22.86 0.09 6.27
N PRO A 69 -23.55 0.76 5.33
CA PRO A 69 -24.96 0.48 5.06
C PRO A 69 -25.20 -0.79 4.22
N GLY A 70 -24.15 -1.47 3.75
CA GLY A 70 -24.25 -2.71 2.97
C GLY A 70 -24.52 -2.54 1.47
N LEU A 71 -24.43 -1.33 0.91
CA LEU A 71 -24.66 -1.06 -0.52
C LEU A 71 -23.55 -1.60 -1.43
N ILE A 72 -22.30 -1.57 -0.95
CA ILE A 72 -21.14 -2.14 -1.64
C ILE A 72 -20.39 -2.98 -0.60
N ASN A 73 -20.78 -4.24 -0.46
CA ASN A 73 -20.23 -5.14 0.56
C ASN A 73 -19.23 -6.17 0.01
N CYS A 74 -19.12 -6.28 -1.32
CA CYS A 74 -18.16 -7.15 -1.99
C CYS A 74 -17.58 -6.50 -3.26
N LEU A 75 -16.51 -7.09 -3.81
CA LEU A 75 -15.87 -6.61 -5.03
C LEU A 75 -16.81 -6.62 -6.24
N ASN A 76 -17.73 -7.58 -6.33
CA ASN A 76 -18.71 -7.59 -7.42
C ASN A 76 -19.59 -6.34 -7.40
N ASN A 77 -20.07 -5.91 -6.23
CA ASN A 77 -20.84 -4.67 -6.12
C ASN A 77 -20.00 -3.44 -6.51
N LEU A 78 -18.72 -3.41 -6.14
CA LEU A 78 -17.84 -2.29 -6.52
C LEU A 78 -17.62 -2.26 -8.04
N ALA A 79 -17.45 -3.42 -8.67
CA ALA A 79 -17.31 -3.54 -10.11
C ALA A 79 -18.55 -3.06 -10.88
N GLU A 80 -19.74 -3.29 -10.33
CA GLU A 80 -21.02 -2.93 -10.96
C GLU A 80 -21.50 -1.51 -10.61
N ALA A 81 -21.02 -0.91 -9.51
CA ALA A 81 -21.50 0.37 -8.98
C ALA A 81 -21.43 1.53 -9.99
N ASP A 82 -22.46 2.37 -10.04
CA ASP A 82 -22.50 3.55 -10.91
C ASP A 82 -21.36 4.53 -10.57
N ILE A 83 -20.55 4.84 -11.57
CA ILE A 83 -19.40 5.74 -11.42
C ILE A 83 -19.84 7.16 -11.00
N GLU A 84 -21.00 7.64 -11.44
CA GLU A 84 -21.45 8.98 -11.08
C GLU A 84 -21.82 9.09 -9.59
N ILE A 85 -22.35 8.01 -9.02
CA ILE A 85 -22.58 7.92 -7.57
C ILE A 85 -21.26 7.89 -6.81
N LEU A 86 -20.28 7.09 -7.28
CA LEU A 86 -18.95 7.00 -6.68
C LEU A 86 -18.21 8.35 -6.70
N ARG A 87 -18.38 9.14 -7.77
CA ARG A 87 -17.76 10.46 -7.93
C ARG A 87 -18.17 11.48 -6.87
N SER A 88 -19.31 11.26 -6.19
CA SER A 88 -19.73 12.06 -5.03
C SER A 88 -18.76 11.98 -3.84
N VAL A 89 -17.93 10.94 -3.77
CA VAL A 89 -16.87 10.77 -2.75
C VAL A 89 -15.54 11.30 -3.26
N TRP A 90 -15.15 10.88 -4.47
CA TRP A 90 -13.86 11.18 -5.08
C TRP A 90 -14.03 11.55 -6.56
N ARG A 91 -13.64 12.77 -6.96
CA ARG A 91 -13.98 13.27 -8.30
C ARG A 91 -13.20 12.62 -9.45
N ASN A 92 -12.07 11.97 -9.17
CA ASN A 92 -11.15 11.49 -10.20
C ASN A 92 -11.65 10.19 -10.85
N ASN A 93 -12.08 10.28 -12.11
CA ASN A 93 -12.61 9.13 -12.86
C ASN A 93 -11.59 8.01 -13.08
N ARG A 94 -10.31 8.36 -13.21
CA ARG A 94 -9.24 7.36 -13.39
C ARG A 94 -9.10 6.47 -12.15
N SER A 95 -9.18 7.03 -10.95
CA SER A 95 -9.13 6.27 -9.69
C SER A 95 -10.29 5.28 -9.62
N TRP A 96 -11.51 5.70 -9.97
CA TRP A 96 -12.65 4.78 -10.01
C TRP A 96 -12.53 3.71 -11.08
N SER A 97 -12.05 4.06 -12.27
CA SER A 97 -11.78 3.08 -13.31
C SER A 97 -10.80 2.01 -12.83
N ILE A 98 -9.71 2.40 -12.15
CA ILE A 98 -8.77 1.46 -11.54
C ILE A 98 -9.47 0.57 -10.52
N ALA A 99 -10.19 1.15 -9.55
CA ALA A 99 -10.88 0.40 -8.51
C ALA A 99 -11.88 -0.63 -9.08
N LYS A 100 -12.71 -0.20 -10.04
CA LYS A 100 -13.71 -1.06 -10.68
C LYS A 100 -13.09 -2.19 -11.50
N ASN A 101 -12.02 -1.93 -12.26
CA ASN A 101 -11.37 -2.98 -13.05
C ASN A 101 -10.62 -3.99 -12.16
N ILE A 102 -9.96 -3.53 -11.09
CA ILE A 102 -9.36 -4.43 -10.10
C ILE A 102 -10.44 -5.31 -9.46
N ALA A 103 -11.55 -4.69 -9.04
CA ALA A 103 -12.66 -5.40 -8.42
C ALA A 103 -13.29 -6.43 -9.37
N ALA A 104 -13.52 -6.08 -10.63
CA ALA A 104 -14.07 -6.97 -11.65
C ALA A 104 -13.16 -8.19 -11.91
N TYR A 105 -11.84 -7.97 -11.99
CA TYR A 105 -10.91 -9.08 -12.16
C TYR A 105 -10.90 -10.00 -10.94
N LEU A 106 -10.74 -9.45 -9.73
CA LEU A 106 -10.68 -10.25 -8.51
C LEU A 106 -11.99 -11.02 -8.24
N SER A 107 -13.15 -10.40 -8.47
CA SER A 107 -14.45 -11.07 -8.29
C SER A 107 -14.68 -12.20 -9.30
N SER A 108 -14.05 -12.11 -10.48
CA SER A 108 -14.14 -13.17 -11.50
C SER A 108 -13.39 -14.46 -11.14
N LEU A 109 -12.53 -14.44 -10.11
CA LEU A 109 -11.74 -15.61 -9.71
C LEU A 109 -12.56 -16.70 -8.99
N GLY A 110 -13.81 -16.41 -8.61
CA GLY A 110 -14.73 -17.39 -8.01
C GLY A 110 -14.43 -17.74 -6.54
N TYR A 111 -13.62 -16.92 -5.85
CA TYR A 111 -13.31 -17.07 -4.43
C TYR A 111 -13.94 -15.93 -3.61
N SER A 112 -13.89 -16.01 -2.27
CA SER A 112 -14.17 -14.84 -1.45
C SER A 112 -13.20 -13.70 -1.78
N ASP A 113 -13.61 -12.44 -1.58
CA ASP A 113 -12.76 -11.29 -1.91
C ASP A 113 -11.35 -11.36 -1.28
N ARG A 114 -11.27 -11.85 -0.03
CA ARG A 114 -10.01 -12.04 0.70
C ARG A 114 -9.14 -13.12 0.07
N GLU A 115 -9.73 -14.27 -0.27
CA GLU A 115 -9.00 -15.34 -0.94
C GLU A 115 -8.55 -14.92 -2.34
N ALA A 116 -9.42 -14.28 -3.11
CA ALA A 116 -9.11 -13.77 -4.45
C ALA A 116 -7.91 -12.81 -4.44
N LEU A 117 -7.90 -11.83 -3.51
CA LEU A 117 -6.78 -10.90 -3.37
C LEU A 117 -5.48 -11.62 -3.02
N ARG A 118 -5.51 -12.58 -2.09
CA ARG A 118 -4.32 -13.32 -1.64
C ARG A 118 -3.80 -14.28 -2.71
N ILE A 119 -4.70 -14.97 -3.42
CA ILE A 119 -4.36 -15.86 -4.53
C ILE A 119 -3.73 -15.06 -5.67
N TRP A 120 -4.33 -13.95 -6.08
CA TRP A 120 -3.71 -13.08 -7.09
C TRP A 120 -2.34 -12.59 -6.61
N ALA A 121 -2.25 -12.02 -5.40
CA ALA A 121 -1.02 -11.42 -4.91
C ALA A 121 0.14 -12.44 -4.81
N SER A 122 -0.14 -13.67 -4.35
CA SER A 122 0.87 -14.73 -4.26
C SER A 122 1.33 -15.28 -5.61
N ASN A 123 0.48 -15.25 -6.64
CA ASN A 123 0.83 -15.69 -8.00
C ASN A 123 1.39 -14.55 -8.88
N SER A 124 1.27 -13.30 -8.43
CA SER A 124 1.73 -12.12 -9.16
C SER A 124 3.25 -11.93 -9.05
N THR A 125 3.90 -11.52 -10.16
CA THR A 125 5.36 -11.38 -10.25
C THR A 125 5.80 -9.92 -10.47
N LEU A 126 7.03 -9.59 -10.06
CA LEU A 126 7.55 -8.23 -10.17
C LEU A 126 8.07 -7.92 -11.58
N GLU A 127 8.80 -8.85 -12.18
CA GLU A 127 9.50 -8.68 -13.45
C GLU A 127 8.56 -8.44 -14.63
N GLU A 128 7.40 -9.10 -14.63
CA GLU A 128 6.42 -9.06 -15.73
C GLU A 128 5.10 -8.41 -15.31
N TRP A 129 5.14 -7.54 -14.30
CA TRP A 129 3.94 -6.95 -13.70
C TRP A 129 3.03 -6.24 -14.71
N ARG A 130 3.54 -5.75 -15.84
CA ARG A 130 2.70 -5.13 -16.88
C ARG A 130 1.83 -6.13 -17.66
N GLY A 131 2.24 -7.40 -17.71
CA GLY A 131 1.47 -8.50 -18.27
C GLY A 131 0.48 -9.13 -17.28
N ASP A 132 0.61 -8.79 -15.99
CA ASP A 132 -0.33 -9.22 -14.94
C ASP A 132 -1.74 -8.62 -15.19
N PRO A 133 -2.83 -9.37 -14.94
CA PRO A 133 -4.18 -8.87 -15.16
C PRO A 133 -4.52 -7.56 -14.43
N ILE A 134 -4.00 -7.33 -13.22
CA ILE A 134 -4.15 -6.07 -12.49
C ILE A 134 -3.11 -5.05 -12.94
N GLY A 135 -1.86 -5.47 -13.12
CA GLY A 135 -0.78 -4.54 -13.51
C GLY A 135 -0.93 -3.98 -14.94
N GLY A 136 -1.64 -4.69 -15.82
CA GLY A 136 -2.02 -4.26 -17.17
C GLY A 136 -3.22 -3.31 -17.22
N ILE A 137 -3.93 -3.10 -16.11
CA ILE A 137 -5.07 -2.16 -16.07
C ILE A 137 -4.57 -0.74 -16.35
N LYS A 138 -5.20 -0.08 -17.33
CA LYS A 138 -4.87 1.30 -17.69
C LYS A 138 -4.96 2.21 -16.48
N GLY A 139 -3.82 2.76 -16.09
CA GLY A 139 -3.70 3.70 -15.00
C GLY A 139 -3.12 3.12 -13.72
N VAL A 140 -3.06 1.79 -13.58
CA VAL A 140 -2.29 1.12 -12.52
C VAL A 140 -0.80 1.29 -12.83
N GLY A 141 -0.08 1.85 -11.85
CA GLY A 141 1.38 1.92 -11.87
C GLY A 141 1.98 0.90 -10.90
N LEU A 142 3.30 0.70 -10.99
CA LEU A 142 4.04 -0.23 -10.14
C LEU A 142 3.84 0.05 -8.63
N VAL A 143 3.72 1.32 -8.25
CA VAL A 143 3.40 1.74 -6.87
C VAL A 143 2.07 1.14 -6.41
N THR A 144 0.98 1.36 -7.15
CA THR A 144 -0.34 0.79 -6.85
C THR A 144 -0.32 -0.74 -6.87
N TYR A 145 0.38 -1.34 -7.83
CA TYR A 145 0.52 -2.79 -7.95
C TYR A 145 1.19 -3.40 -6.71
N GLN A 146 2.36 -2.89 -6.32
CA GLN A 146 3.09 -3.35 -5.14
C GLN A 146 2.31 -3.12 -3.84
N TYR A 147 1.57 -2.01 -3.76
CA TYR A 147 0.75 -1.72 -2.59
C TYR A 147 -0.38 -2.73 -2.42
N LEU A 148 -1.04 -3.10 -3.52
CA LEU A 148 -2.09 -4.10 -3.48
C LEU A 148 -1.53 -5.50 -3.20
N ARG A 149 -0.36 -5.86 -3.77
CA ARG A 149 0.36 -7.10 -3.43
C ARG A 149 0.67 -7.18 -1.94
N MET A 150 1.11 -6.07 -1.35
CA MET A 150 1.37 -5.95 0.08
C MET A 150 0.12 -6.23 0.91
N MET A 151 -1.03 -5.64 0.55
CA MET A 151 -2.32 -5.91 1.21
C MET A 151 -2.83 -7.34 0.98
N GLY A 152 -2.45 -7.96 -0.15
CA GLY A 152 -2.67 -9.36 -0.44
C GLY A 152 -1.73 -10.33 0.28
N GLY A 153 -0.81 -9.82 1.11
CA GLY A 153 0.06 -10.64 1.96
C GLY A 153 1.47 -10.87 1.44
N VAL A 154 1.86 -10.25 0.34
CA VAL A 154 3.25 -10.30 -0.15
C VAL A 154 4.10 -9.33 0.65
N ASP A 155 5.14 -9.83 1.30
CA ASP A 155 6.09 -9.01 2.03
C ASP A 155 7.05 -8.30 1.07
N THR A 156 6.73 -7.06 0.73
CA THR A 156 7.41 -6.29 -0.31
C THR A 156 7.51 -4.81 0.07
N VAL A 157 8.10 -4.01 -0.82
CA VAL A 157 8.16 -2.55 -0.74
C VAL A 157 7.46 -1.90 -1.94
N MET A 158 6.84 -0.75 -1.69
CA MET A 158 6.28 0.13 -2.72
C MET A 158 7.30 1.23 -3.07
N PRO A 159 7.73 1.39 -4.34
CA PRO A 159 8.77 2.34 -4.72
C PRO A 159 8.24 3.78 -4.88
N ASP A 160 7.51 4.31 -3.89
CA ASP A 160 7.02 5.69 -3.97
C ASP A 160 8.13 6.73 -3.69
N LYS A 161 7.82 8.01 -3.95
CA LYS A 161 8.78 9.12 -3.79
C LYS A 161 9.32 9.26 -2.36
N ILE A 162 8.50 9.06 -1.34
CA ILE A 162 8.91 9.15 0.07
C ILE A 162 9.80 7.96 0.42
N VAL A 163 9.39 6.74 0.05
CA VAL A 163 10.13 5.50 0.30
C VAL A 163 11.50 5.58 -0.36
N LYS A 164 11.54 5.92 -1.66
CA LYS A 164 12.80 6.06 -2.42
C LYS A 164 13.73 7.09 -1.79
N ARG A 165 13.21 8.24 -1.40
CA ARG A 165 14.01 9.30 -0.76
C ARG A 165 14.62 8.84 0.56
N VAL A 166 13.85 8.18 1.43
CA VAL A 166 14.34 7.75 2.75
C VAL A 166 15.31 6.59 2.62
N ILE A 167 15.00 5.56 1.82
CA ILE A 167 15.89 4.42 1.63
C ILE A 167 17.18 4.84 0.94
N ASN A 168 17.14 5.71 -0.08
CA ASN A 168 18.35 6.22 -0.71
C ASN A 168 19.19 7.07 0.26
N LYS A 169 18.56 7.80 1.19
CA LYS A 169 19.29 8.48 2.27
C LYS A 169 20.00 7.49 3.19
N ILE A 170 19.34 6.42 3.60
CA ILE A 170 19.95 5.33 4.39
C ILE A 170 21.14 4.71 3.64
N ARG A 171 20.99 4.46 2.33
CA ARG A 171 22.07 3.95 1.48
C ARG A 171 23.28 4.89 1.47
N LEU A 172 23.06 6.19 1.25
CA LEU A 172 24.12 7.19 1.26
C LEU A 172 24.83 7.28 2.62
N GLU A 173 24.08 7.26 3.72
CA GLU A 173 24.64 7.22 5.09
C GLU A 173 25.49 5.98 5.34
N ALA A 174 25.19 4.87 4.65
CA ALA A 174 25.95 3.62 4.70
C ALA A 174 27.10 3.55 3.68
N GLY A 175 27.36 4.62 2.90
CA GLY A 175 28.40 4.66 1.86
C GLY A 175 28.03 3.93 0.57
N LEU A 176 26.73 3.70 0.32
CA LEU A 176 26.21 3.04 -0.89
C LEU A 176 25.61 4.06 -1.86
N ASN A 177 25.59 3.72 -3.14
CA ASN A 177 24.97 4.56 -4.18
C ASN A 177 23.43 4.52 -4.10
N PRO A 178 22.75 5.64 -4.42
CA PRO A 178 21.30 5.68 -4.53
C PRO A 178 20.83 4.88 -5.76
N VAL A 179 19.59 4.38 -5.71
CA VAL A 179 18.96 3.60 -6.77
C VAL A 179 17.78 4.39 -7.34
N THR A 180 17.75 4.54 -8.66
CA THR A 180 16.74 5.35 -9.37
C THR A 180 15.72 4.52 -10.14
N ASP A 181 16.08 3.35 -10.65
CA ASP A 181 15.12 2.43 -11.27
C ASP A 181 14.19 1.83 -10.21
N ASP A 182 12.90 1.68 -10.51
CA ASP A 182 11.91 1.22 -9.53
C ASP A 182 12.05 -0.28 -9.22
N LEU A 183 12.36 -1.12 -10.22
CA LEU A 183 12.48 -2.57 -10.03
C LEU A 183 13.78 -2.88 -9.28
N GLU A 184 14.87 -2.23 -9.66
CA GLU A 184 16.14 -2.31 -8.94
C GLU A 184 15.97 -1.81 -7.50
N PHE A 185 15.24 -0.70 -7.29
CA PHE A 185 14.99 -0.16 -5.96
C PHE A 185 14.28 -1.16 -5.04
N ILE A 186 13.28 -1.89 -5.55
CA ILE A 186 12.57 -2.92 -4.78
C ILE A 186 13.56 -4.01 -4.36
N LYS A 187 14.32 -4.57 -5.31
CA LYS A 187 15.30 -5.63 -5.05
C LYS A 187 16.38 -5.20 -4.06
N GLU A 188 16.88 -3.99 -4.20
CA GLU A 188 17.90 -3.42 -3.32
C GLU A 188 17.36 -3.16 -1.91
N THR A 189 16.09 -2.77 -1.78
CA THR A 189 15.45 -2.61 -0.46
C THR A 189 15.22 -3.95 0.22
N GLU A 190 14.82 -4.99 -0.53
CA GLU A 190 14.70 -6.35 0.00
C GLU A 190 16.04 -6.90 0.49
N LYS A 191 17.14 -6.60 -0.21
CA LYS A 191 18.50 -6.92 0.27
C LYS A 191 18.84 -6.20 1.57
N ILE A 192 18.50 -4.91 1.69
CA ILE A 192 18.69 -4.17 2.96
C ILE A 192 17.89 -4.82 4.08
N ALA A 193 16.62 -5.17 3.83
CA ALA A 193 15.76 -5.83 4.80
C ALA A 193 16.39 -7.13 5.32
N TYR A 194 16.81 -8.00 4.39
CA TYR A 194 17.50 -9.25 4.71
C TYR A 194 18.78 -9.03 5.54
N GLN A 195 19.65 -8.09 5.11
CA GLN A 195 20.92 -7.81 5.79
C GLN A 195 20.76 -7.19 7.18
N THR A 196 19.61 -6.57 7.46
CA THR A 196 19.35 -5.87 8.73
C THR A 196 18.40 -6.62 9.65
N ASN A 197 17.91 -7.79 9.22
CA ASN A 197 16.94 -8.64 9.91
C ASN A 197 15.59 -7.92 10.16
N TYR A 198 15.14 -7.17 9.14
CA TYR A 198 13.82 -6.57 9.06
C TYR A 198 13.08 -7.10 7.83
N ARG A 199 11.78 -6.85 7.79
CA ARG A 199 10.92 -7.20 6.65
C ARG A 199 10.88 -6.05 5.63
N PRO A 200 10.79 -6.33 4.32
CA PRO A 200 10.58 -5.30 3.30
C PRO A 200 9.41 -4.35 3.62
N ILE A 201 8.28 -4.88 4.10
CA ILE A 201 7.14 -4.05 4.50
C ILE A 201 7.46 -3.11 5.66
N GLU A 202 8.26 -3.56 6.64
CA GLU A 202 8.65 -2.77 7.80
C GLU A 202 9.52 -1.59 7.36
N LEU A 203 10.48 -1.82 6.45
CA LEU A 203 11.26 -0.72 5.89
C LEU A 203 10.38 0.27 5.12
N CYS A 204 9.43 -0.23 4.31
CA CYS A 204 8.49 0.59 3.57
C CYS A 204 7.67 1.50 4.49
N TRP A 205 6.99 0.92 5.48
CA TRP A 205 6.11 1.65 6.38
C TRP A 205 6.88 2.57 7.34
N MET A 206 8.08 2.16 7.77
CA MET A 206 8.98 3.03 8.51
C MET A 206 9.18 4.33 7.75
N THR A 207 9.48 4.28 6.45
CA THR A 207 9.71 5.52 5.67
C THR A 207 8.51 6.47 5.68
N TRP A 208 7.28 5.94 5.68
CA TRP A 208 6.05 6.72 5.73
C TRP A 208 5.82 7.33 7.11
N LEU A 209 6.07 6.57 8.18
CA LEU A 209 5.70 6.93 9.55
C LEU A 209 6.75 7.80 10.27
N ILE A 210 8.02 7.75 9.86
CA ILE A 210 9.09 8.60 10.42
C ILE A 210 8.97 10.07 9.98
N GLN A 211 8.12 10.39 9.00
CA GLN A 211 8.03 11.75 8.49
C GLN A 211 7.45 12.68 9.56
N SER A 212 8.04 13.86 9.71
CA SER A 212 7.52 14.90 10.59
C SER A 212 6.40 15.70 9.92
N GLU A 213 5.36 16.03 10.69
CA GLU A 213 4.33 16.99 10.33
C GLU A 213 4.12 17.96 11.49
N GLY A 214 4.75 19.15 11.39
CA GLY A 214 4.93 20.04 12.52
C GLY A 214 5.96 19.47 13.49
N GLU A 215 5.64 19.50 14.78
CA GLU A 215 6.53 19.04 15.87
C GLU A 215 6.42 17.53 16.14
N THR A 216 5.56 16.81 15.43
CA THR A 216 5.28 15.38 15.68
C THR A 216 5.59 14.52 14.45
N ILE A 217 6.01 13.28 14.67
CA ILE A 217 6.09 12.28 13.59
C ILE A 217 4.71 11.71 13.28
N ARG A 218 4.52 11.27 12.04
CA ARG A 218 3.24 10.69 11.59
C ARG A 218 2.78 9.52 12.43
N MET A 219 3.70 8.68 12.92
CA MET A 219 3.33 7.58 13.80
C MET A 219 2.55 8.05 15.04
N SER A 220 3.07 9.04 15.75
CA SER A 220 2.43 9.61 16.94
C SER A 220 1.15 10.37 16.58
N LYS A 221 1.20 11.17 15.51
CA LYS A 221 0.07 11.99 15.06
C LYS A 221 -1.14 11.15 14.66
N TYR A 222 -0.92 10.03 13.99
CA TYR A 222 -1.96 9.15 13.45
C TYR A 222 -2.17 7.87 14.27
N ALA A 223 -1.65 7.81 15.50
CA ALA A 223 -1.71 6.61 16.36
C ALA A 223 -3.13 6.05 16.57
N LYS A 224 -4.17 6.91 16.58
CA LYS A 224 -5.58 6.47 16.70
C LYS A 224 -6.16 5.87 15.42
N LEU A 225 -5.53 6.17 14.28
CA LEU A 225 -5.97 5.76 12.95
C LEU A 225 -5.25 4.50 12.47
N LEU A 226 -3.95 4.35 12.79
CA LEU A 226 -3.14 3.20 12.39
C LEU A 226 -3.74 1.83 12.78
N PRO A 227 -4.41 1.66 13.94
CA PRO A 227 -5.09 0.41 14.23
C PRO A 227 -6.30 0.13 13.34
N LYS A 228 -6.82 1.09 12.58
CA LYS A 228 -7.94 0.87 11.66
C LYS A 228 -7.48 0.59 10.24
N ILE A 229 -6.39 1.24 9.82
CA ILE A 229 -5.92 1.24 8.44
C ILE A 229 -4.79 0.27 8.19
#